data_AF-A0AAU3BTU6-F1
#
_entry.id   AF-A0AAU3BTU6-F1
#
_cell.length_a   1.000
_cell.length_b   1.000
_cell.length_c   1.000
_cell.angle_alpha   90.00
_cell.angle_beta   90.00
_cell.angle_gamma   90.00
#
_symmetry.space_group_name_H-M   'P 1'
#
loop_
_entity.id
_entity.type
_entity.pdbx_description
1 polymer ?
#
loop_
_entity_poly.entity_id
_entity_poly.type
_entity_poly.pdbx_seq_one_letter_code
_entity_poly.pdbx_strand_id
1 'polypeptide(L)'
;MSTACVGNILVVILPARLTTAAPSDEWLPGPLPVHYDGLRAHLEMRNSHFLPAVSRLLYGTSEAPRRWHRLAPRSAPDAPLLAVELQLADTGGDERSAHVILHLRIDDTEVLDVVRYVAGRPKAPQWELPGTELFGPSVAITWPGHASYPFVHLKTWEAPYTLALVTPQHAPLPHVYPSEAGVPWDPADQWLFTLASRTALVDYPPHPESHQQLMAHAMNHSASWRNLILNQGAAFVGLRTGNSFHSVCELYVRGLYLDTLLFGILQNDRLERMARKVSDSLSSRNLAVQLGALESDLAVFRGTHWKQEISSDSRTNSILQTFQQQHRMTTRYEQAVTEISELNRLVQTQESRQIGAALGILTILGLPLGTAFSILDVLELHSLRSLMFALASTALLSGLMLLTPYGRTALRSLRAILPNNGHRP
;
A
#
# COMPACT_ATOMS: atom_id res chain seq x y z
N MET A 1 3.83 -17.19 -33.54
CA MET A 1 2.43 -17.58 -33.88
C MET A 1 1.70 -16.30 -34.27
N SER A 2 1.07 -16.25 -35.45
CA SER A 2 0.34 -15.05 -35.90
C SER A 2 -1.00 -14.96 -35.16
N THR A 3 -1.14 -14.02 -34.24
CA THR A 3 -2.34 -13.80 -33.41
C THR A 3 -3.16 -12.59 -33.84
N ALA A 4 -3.11 -12.20 -35.13
CA ALA A 4 -3.69 -11.00 -35.76
C ALA A 4 -5.24 -10.83 -35.68
N CYS A 5 -5.85 -11.20 -34.56
CA CYS A 5 -7.28 -11.27 -34.33
C CYS A 5 -7.66 -10.86 -32.90
N VAL A 6 -6.88 -10.05 -32.18
CA VAL A 6 -7.12 -9.77 -30.75
C VAL A 6 -6.89 -8.30 -30.37
N GLY A 7 -7.95 -7.60 -29.95
CA GLY A 7 -7.81 -6.26 -29.37
C GLY A 7 -7.16 -6.32 -28.00
N ASN A 8 -6.03 -5.62 -27.86
CA ASN A 8 -5.18 -5.68 -26.66
C ASN A 8 -4.98 -4.31 -26.02
N ILE A 9 -5.16 -4.26 -24.71
CA ILE A 9 -4.85 -3.10 -23.88
C ILE A 9 -4.00 -3.57 -22.72
N LEU A 10 -2.95 -2.80 -22.43
CA LEU A 10 -2.13 -2.98 -21.26
C LEU A 10 -2.12 -1.70 -20.44
N VAL A 11 -2.40 -1.81 -19.16
CA VAL A 11 -2.18 -0.77 -18.17
C VAL A 11 -1.07 -1.21 -17.23
N VAL A 12 -0.07 -0.37 -17.05
CA VAL A 12 1.05 -0.63 -16.14
C VAL A 12 1.01 0.38 -15.00
N ILE A 13 0.93 -0.11 -13.77
CA ILE A 13 0.88 0.72 -12.56
C ILE A 13 2.23 0.60 -11.86
N LEU A 14 2.88 1.75 -11.65
CA LEU A 14 4.24 1.86 -11.17
C LEU A 14 4.29 2.69 -9.89
N PRO A 15 4.86 2.17 -8.81
CA PRO A 15 5.07 2.95 -7.61
C PRO A 15 6.13 4.02 -7.86
N ALA A 16 5.86 5.22 -7.38
CA ALA A 16 6.66 6.40 -7.59
C ALA A 16 6.67 7.32 -6.37
N ARG A 17 7.57 8.31 -6.41
CA ARG A 17 7.65 9.41 -5.45
C ARG A 17 7.69 10.72 -6.21
N LEU A 18 6.90 11.69 -5.76
CA LEU A 18 6.90 13.03 -6.32
C LEU A 18 7.87 13.94 -5.57
N THR A 19 8.56 14.85 -6.27
CA THR A 19 9.38 15.90 -5.62
C THR A 19 8.60 17.20 -5.42
N THR A 20 7.55 17.44 -6.22
CA THR A 20 6.68 18.63 -6.14
C THR A 20 5.24 18.24 -5.77
N ALA A 21 4.45 19.20 -5.26
CA ALA A 21 3.10 18.96 -4.78
C ALA A 21 2.06 18.92 -5.91
N ALA A 22 2.31 19.67 -6.99
CA ALA A 22 1.45 19.71 -8.16
C ALA A 22 2.28 19.44 -9.42
N PRO A 23 1.75 18.62 -10.35
CA PRO A 23 2.32 18.51 -11.69
C PRO A 23 2.10 19.82 -12.48
N SER A 24 2.90 20.04 -13.52
CA SER A 24 2.86 21.25 -14.38
C SER A 24 1.53 21.42 -15.13
N ASP A 25 1.31 22.59 -15.75
CA ASP A 25 0.10 22.94 -16.53
C ASP A 25 -0.24 21.95 -17.67
N GLU A 26 0.71 21.10 -18.07
CA GLU A 26 0.52 20.04 -19.07
C GLU A 26 -0.32 18.85 -18.57
N TRP A 27 -0.56 18.77 -17.25
CA TRP A 27 -1.31 17.69 -16.60
C TRP A 27 -2.73 18.13 -16.26
N LEU A 28 -3.71 17.43 -16.81
CA LEU A 28 -5.12 17.72 -16.55
C LEU A 28 -5.60 16.97 -15.30
N PRO A 29 -6.34 17.63 -14.38
CA PRO A 29 -6.87 16.97 -13.20
C PRO A 29 -7.94 15.93 -13.57
N GLY A 30 -8.00 14.86 -12.78
CA GLY A 30 -8.90 13.73 -12.96
C GLY A 30 -8.26 12.54 -13.71
N PRO A 31 -8.96 11.40 -13.75
CA PRO A 31 -8.52 10.22 -14.50
C PRO A 31 -8.59 10.49 -16.00
N LEU A 32 -7.88 9.67 -16.78
CA LEU A 32 -7.95 9.67 -18.23
C LEU A 32 -9.40 9.42 -18.69
N PRO A 33 -9.98 10.33 -19.49
CA PRO A 33 -11.27 10.10 -20.10
C PRO A 33 -11.18 8.97 -21.13
N VAL A 34 -12.09 8.00 -21.03
CA VAL A 34 -12.23 6.91 -22.00
C VAL A 34 -13.55 7.07 -22.76
N HIS A 35 -13.54 6.87 -24.07
CA HIS A 35 -14.68 7.14 -24.95
C HIS A 35 -15.09 5.90 -25.74
N TYR A 36 -16.39 5.65 -25.83
CA TYR A 36 -16.98 4.65 -26.72
C TYR A 36 -18.40 5.04 -27.13
N ASP A 37 -18.70 5.08 -28.43
CA ASP A 37 -20.06 5.23 -28.99
C ASP A 37 -20.93 6.31 -28.30
N GLY A 38 -20.36 7.51 -28.11
CA GLY A 38 -21.02 8.64 -27.43
C GLY A 38 -21.01 8.57 -25.89
N LEU A 39 -20.71 7.41 -25.30
CA LEU A 39 -20.43 7.27 -23.86
C LEU A 39 -19.01 7.74 -23.55
N ARG A 40 -18.87 8.52 -22.48
CA ARG A 40 -17.59 9.04 -22.01
C ARG A 40 -17.43 8.82 -20.53
N ALA A 41 -16.51 7.93 -20.14
CA ALA A 41 -16.14 7.74 -18.74
C ALA A 41 -15.19 8.86 -18.27
N HIS A 42 -15.74 10.07 -18.10
CA HIS A 42 -15.03 11.20 -17.49
C HIS A 42 -15.17 11.20 -15.97
N LEU A 43 -14.44 12.11 -15.31
CA LEU A 43 -14.39 12.22 -13.85
C LEU A 43 -15.76 12.21 -13.18
N GLU A 44 -16.71 13.02 -13.66
CA GLU A 44 -18.05 13.11 -13.07
C GLU A 44 -18.86 11.81 -13.19
N MET A 45 -18.83 11.13 -14.35
CA MET A 45 -19.44 9.81 -14.48
C MET A 45 -18.79 8.80 -13.54
N ARG A 46 -17.45 8.76 -13.49
CA ARG A 46 -16.75 7.82 -12.60
C ARG A 46 -17.02 8.14 -11.12
N ASN A 47 -17.15 9.42 -10.76
CA ASN A 47 -17.51 9.87 -9.41
C ASN A 47 -18.89 9.36 -8.97
N SER A 48 -19.87 9.28 -9.87
CA SER A 48 -21.22 8.81 -9.53
C SER A 48 -21.31 7.29 -9.33
N HIS A 49 -20.33 6.54 -9.83
CA HIS A 49 -20.25 5.09 -9.64
C HIS A 49 -19.71 4.67 -8.27
N PHE A 50 -18.85 5.49 -7.64
CA PHE A 50 -18.22 5.15 -6.37
C PHE A 50 -18.84 5.89 -5.19
N LEU A 51 -18.73 5.31 -4.00
CA LEU A 51 -19.09 6.01 -2.76
C LEU A 51 -18.27 7.29 -2.61
N PRO A 52 -18.84 8.41 -2.10
CA PRO A 52 -18.14 9.69 -2.04
C PRO A 52 -16.79 9.67 -1.31
N ALA A 53 -16.60 8.78 -0.34
CA ALA A 53 -15.32 8.63 0.36
C ALA A 53 -14.25 7.97 -0.54
N VAL A 54 -14.65 6.99 -1.35
CA VAL A 54 -13.77 6.30 -2.32
C VAL A 54 -13.40 7.25 -3.44
N SER A 55 -14.37 7.99 -3.99
CA SER A 55 -14.14 9.03 -5.00
C SER A 55 -13.16 10.10 -4.52
N ARG A 56 -13.26 10.53 -3.25
CA ARG A 56 -12.29 11.49 -2.66
C ARG A 56 -10.88 10.93 -2.57
N LEU A 57 -10.71 9.63 -2.31
CA LEU A 57 -9.39 9.01 -2.26
C LEU A 57 -8.78 8.81 -3.64
N LEU A 58 -9.59 8.42 -4.62
CA LEU A 58 -9.17 8.22 -6.00
C LEU A 58 -8.88 9.55 -6.70
N TYR A 59 -9.84 10.48 -6.67
CA TYR A 59 -9.80 11.67 -7.53
C TYR A 59 -9.47 12.97 -6.79
N GLY A 60 -9.67 13.01 -5.47
CA GLY A 60 -9.52 14.24 -4.68
C GLY A 60 -10.74 15.15 -4.78
N THR A 61 -10.51 16.46 -4.60
CA THR A 61 -11.49 17.53 -4.82
C THR A 61 -11.02 18.43 -5.96
N SER A 62 -11.86 19.37 -6.39
CA SER A 62 -11.46 20.39 -7.37
C SER A 62 -10.30 21.26 -6.89
N GLU A 63 -10.23 21.52 -5.58
CA GLU A 63 -9.18 22.34 -4.95
C GLU A 63 -7.93 21.53 -4.61
N ALA A 64 -8.08 20.23 -4.36
CA ALA A 64 -6.99 19.31 -4.07
C ALA A 64 -7.15 18.02 -4.89
N PRO A 65 -6.86 18.06 -6.21
CA PRO A 65 -6.89 16.87 -7.05
C PRO A 65 -5.88 15.84 -6.55
N ARG A 66 -6.20 14.57 -6.74
CA ARG A 66 -5.31 13.45 -6.38
C ARG A 66 -4.94 12.57 -7.56
N ARG A 67 -5.55 12.82 -8.72
CA ARG A 67 -5.27 12.13 -9.95
C ARG A 67 -5.14 13.14 -11.08
N TRP A 68 -4.17 12.92 -11.95
CA TRP A 68 -3.97 13.72 -13.15
C TRP A 68 -3.69 12.80 -14.33
N HIS A 69 -3.93 13.29 -15.54
CA HIS A 69 -3.58 12.57 -16.76
C HIS A 69 -2.95 13.49 -17.80
N ARG A 70 -2.20 12.86 -18.70
CA ARG A 70 -1.62 13.47 -19.88
C ARG A 70 -1.74 12.51 -21.04
N LEU A 71 -2.19 13.03 -22.18
CA LEU A 71 -2.29 12.28 -23.44
C LEU A 71 -0.95 12.29 -24.16
N ALA A 72 -0.66 11.20 -24.90
CA ALA A 72 0.44 11.20 -25.85
C ALA A 72 0.25 12.32 -26.89
N PRO A 73 1.33 12.96 -27.35
CA PRO A 73 1.24 13.92 -28.43
C PRO A 73 0.62 13.28 -29.67
N ARG A 74 -0.24 14.05 -30.36
CA ARG A 74 -0.90 13.60 -31.60
C ARG A 74 0.07 13.33 -32.76
N SER A 75 1.34 13.74 -32.64
CA SER A 75 2.36 13.58 -33.67
C SER A 75 2.87 12.14 -33.86
N ALA A 76 2.46 11.19 -33.01
CA ALA A 76 2.81 9.78 -33.14
C ALA A 76 1.58 8.88 -32.91
N PRO A 77 0.63 8.81 -33.86
CA PRO A 77 -0.61 8.06 -33.71
C PRO A 77 -0.41 6.54 -33.55
N ASP A 78 0.75 6.03 -33.98
CA ASP A 78 1.13 4.62 -33.92
C ASP A 78 1.97 4.29 -32.67
N ALA A 79 2.25 5.27 -31.81
CA ALA A 79 2.96 4.98 -30.56
C ALA A 79 2.10 4.08 -29.66
N PRO A 80 2.68 3.03 -29.05
CA PRO A 80 1.92 2.13 -28.19
C PRO A 80 1.53 2.82 -26.89
N LEU A 81 2.30 3.80 -26.40
CA LEU A 81 1.92 4.58 -25.22
C LEU A 81 0.87 5.64 -25.57
N LEU A 82 -0.36 5.45 -25.10
CA LEU A 82 -1.49 6.33 -25.38
C LEU A 82 -1.58 7.52 -24.41
N ALA A 83 -1.30 7.27 -23.13
CA ALA A 83 -1.47 8.24 -22.07
C ALA A 83 -0.71 7.81 -20.81
N VAL A 84 -0.48 8.79 -19.93
CA VAL A 84 0.06 8.58 -18.60
C VAL A 84 -0.87 9.24 -17.59
N GLU A 85 -1.13 8.56 -16.48
CA GLU A 85 -1.77 9.16 -15.31
C GLU A 85 -0.83 9.17 -14.10
N LEU A 86 -1.10 10.07 -13.17
CA LEU A 86 -0.49 10.12 -11.85
C LEU A 86 -1.58 9.99 -10.80
N GLN A 87 -1.40 9.09 -9.84
CA GLN A 87 -2.29 8.90 -8.70
C GLN A 87 -1.51 9.13 -7.40
N LEU A 88 -1.85 10.17 -6.66
CA LEU A 88 -1.24 10.44 -5.36
C LEU A 88 -1.74 9.42 -4.33
N ALA A 89 -0.80 8.74 -3.66
CA ALA A 89 -1.12 7.88 -2.52
C ALA A 89 -1.48 8.75 -1.30
N ASP A 90 -2.22 8.22 -0.32
CA ASP A 90 -2.56 9.03 0.86
C ASP A 90 -1.34 9.24 1.74
N THR A 91 -0.78 10.45 1.70
CA THR A 91 0.49 10.80 2.35
C THR A 91 0.20 11.50 3.67
N GLY A 92 -0.08 10.71 4.71
CA GLY A 92 0.00 11.18 6.09
C GLY A 92 1.46 11.38 6.55
N GLY A 93 2.26 12.14 5.80
CA GLY A 93 3.70 12.36 6.05
C GLY A 93 4.46 13.00 4.87
N ASP A 94 5.78 13.18 5.07
CA ASP A 94 6.75 13.89 4.21
C ASP A 94 7.06 13.19 2.87
N GLU A 95 6.68 11.91 2.72
CA GLU A 95 6.86 11.18 1.47
C GLU A 95 5.63 11.33 0.57
N ARG A 96 5.80 12.08 -0.53
CA ARG A 96 4.84 12.22 -1.64
C ARG A 96 4.77 10.94 -2.50
N SER A 97 4.40 9.81 -1.89
CA SER A 97 4.20 8.55 -2.61
C SER A 97 3.08 8.70 -3.65
N ALA A 98 3.29 8.17 -4.84
CA ALA A 98 2.34 8.21 -5.94
C ALA A 98 2.44 6.92 -6.77
N HIS A 99 1.53 6.76 -7.71
CA HIS A 99 1.59 5.75 -8.75
C HIS A 99 1.57 6.44 -10.12
N VAL A 100 2.42 5.97 -11.03
CA VAL A 100 2.36 6.31 -12.45
C VAL A 100 1.57 5.19 -13.14
N ILE A 101 0.57 5.56 -13.93
CA ILE A 101 -0.26 4.62 -14.69
C ILE A 101 0.00 4.84 -16.17
N LEU A 102 0.55 3.84 -16.85
CA LEU A 102 0.80 3.87 -18.29
C LEU A 102 -0.34 3.17 -19.00
N HIS A 103 -0.95 3.82 -19.96
CA HIS A 103 -1.95 3.21 -20.83
C HIS A 103 -1.33 2.89 -22.17
N LEU A 104 -1.23 1.61 -22.49
CA LEU A 104 -0.64 1.12 -23.71
C LEU A 104 -1.67 0.40 -24.60
N ARG A 105 -1.55 0.64 -25.90
CA ARG A 105 -2.14 -0.18 -26.95
C ARG A 105 -1.02 -1.04 -27.52
N ILE A 106 -1.18 -2.34 -27.41
CA ILE A 106 -0.17 -3.31 -27.86
C ILE A 106 -0.76 -4.08 -29.03
N ASP A 107 0.06 -4.35 -30.04
CA ASP A 107 -0.39 -5.16 -31.17
C ASP A 107 -0.50 -6.64 -30.78
N ASP A 108 -1.31 -7.37 -31.54
CA ASP A 108 -1.88 -8.65 -31.15
C ASP A 108 -0.88 -9.74 -30.74
N THR A 109 0.34 -9.71 -31.31
CA THR A 109 1.38 -10.73 -31.13
C THR A 109 2.29 -10.53 -29.93
N GLU A 110 2.21 -9.38 -29.26
CA GLU A 110 3.25 -8.99 -28.30
C GLU A 110 2.74 -8.79 -26.88
N VAL A 111 1.43 -8.78 -26.62
CA VAL A 111 0.90 -8.41 -25.29
C VAL A 111 1.48 -9.22 -24.15
N LEU A 112 1.68 -10.53 -24.34
CA LEU A 112 2.32 -11.37 -23.33
C LEU A 112 3.80 -11.02 -23.15
N ASP A 113 4.53 -10.82 -24.25
CA ASP A 113 5.95 -10.50 -24.21
C ASP A 113 6.19 -9.13 -23.57
N VAL A 114 5.34 -8.15 -23.87
CA VAL A 114 5.35 -6.82 -23.24
C VAL A 114 5.03 -6.93 -21.75
N VAL A 115 3.99 -7.67 -21.36
CA VAL A 115 3.65 -7.91 -19.94
C VAL A 115 4.81 -8.56 -19.20
N ARG A 116 5.48 -9.54 -19.82
CA ARG A 116 6.64 -10.23 -19.24
C ARG A 116 7.86 -9.32 -19.14
N TYR A 117 8.13 -8.52 -20.16
CA TYR A 117 9.20 -7.54 -20.18
C TYR A 117 9.01 -6.48 -19.10
N VAL A 118 7.80 -5.92 -19.01
CA VAL A 118 7.40 -4.99 -17.94
C VAL A 118 7.52 -5.66 -16.58
N ALA A 119 7.18 -6.93 -16.43
CA ALA A 119 7.37 -7.64 -15.17
C ALA A 119 8.85 -7.94 -14.82
N GLY A 120 9.81 -7.61 -15.70
CA GLY A 120 11.23 -7.94 -15.53
C GLY A 120 11.49 -9.44 -15.54
N ARG A 121 10.66 -10.22 -16.26
CA ARG A 121 10.79 -11.68 -16.30
C ARG A 121 12.08 -12.10 -17.00
N PRO A 122 12.80 -13.11 -16.48
CA PRO A 122 13.93 -13.69 -17.18
C PRO A 122 13.51 -14.18 -18.57
N LYS A 123 14.36 -13.96 -19.59
CA LYS A 123 14.10 -14.39 -20.98
C LYS A 123 12.82 -13.79 -21.59
N ALA A 124 12.26 -12.73 -21.03
CA ALA A 124 11.30 -11.91 -21.77
C ALA A 124 12.02 -11.30 -22.99
N PRO A 125 11.39 -11.29 -24.17
CA PRO A 125 11.92 -10.54 -25.30
C PRO A 125 12.19 -9.09 -24.91
N GLN A 126 13.30 -8.53 -25.37
CA GLN A 126 13.54 -7.11 -25.19
C GLN A 126 12.44 -6.34 -25.93
N TRP A 127 11.84 -5.39 -25.21
CA TRP A 127 10.82 -4.52 -25.76
C TRP A 127 11.17 -3.08 -25.39
N GLU A 128 11.50 -2.27 -26.38
CA GLU A 128 11.68 -0.84 -26.15
C GLU A 128 10.30 -0.22 -26.02
N LEU A 129 10.04 0.56 -24.96
CA LEU A 129 8.76 1.28 -24.79
C LEU A 129 8.81 2.53 -25.69
N PRO A 130 8.35 2.44 -26.96
CA PRO A 130 8.49 3.52 -27.91
C PRO A 130 7.61 4.69 -27.44
N GLY A 131 8.15 5.90 -27.51
CA GLY A 131 7.38 7.11 -27.27
C GLY A 131 7.37 7.62 -25.83
N THR A 132 8.16 7.07 -24.90
CA THR A 132 8.41 7.72 -23.60
C THR A 132 9.06 9.09 -23.76
N GLU A 133 9.91 9.25 -24.77
CA GLU A 133 10.53 10.52 -25.14
C GLU A 133 9.52 11.57 -25.63
N LEU A 134 8.36 11.13 -26.15
CA LEU A 134 7.33 12.03 -26.70
C LEU A 134 6.62 12.84 -25.63
N PHE A 135 6.63 12.39 -24.37
CA PHE A 135 6.02 13.15 -23.28
C PHE A 135 6.98 14.24 -22.73
N GLY A 136 8.15 14.41 -23.33
CA GLY A 136 9.13 15.42 -22.95
C GLY A 136 9.85 15.10 -21.62
N PRO A 137 10.76 15.97 -21.16
CA PRO A 137 11.58 15.74 -19.96
C PRO A 137 10.76 15.65 -18.65
N SER A 138 9.49 16.03 -18.68
CA SER A 138 8.56 15.98 -17.55
C SER A 138 8.01 14.58 -17.27
N VAL A 139 7.99 13.69 -18.28
CA VAL A 139 7.43 12.32 -18.17
C VAL A 139 8.20 11.34 -19.05
N ALA A 140 9.50 11.53 -19.20
CA ALA A 140 10.28 10.42 -19.71
C ALA A 140 10.24 9.31 -18.64
N ILE A 141 10.18 8.06 -19.08
CA ILE A 141 10.07 6.90 -18.22
C ILE A 141 11.06 5.90 -18.80
N THR A 142 12.20 5.75 -18.15
CA THR A 142 13.22 4.81 -18.59
C THR A 142 13.05 3.49 -17.86
N TRP A 143 12.55 2.50 -18.61
CA TRP A 143 12.37 1.12 -18.17
C TRP A 143 13.61 0.29 -18.50
N PRO A 144 14.13 -0.54 -17.56
CA PRO A 144 14.81 -0.17 -16.34
C PRO A 144 16.27 0.31 -16.60
N GLY A 145 16.74 1.35 -15.91
CA GLY A 145 18.19 1.50 -15.67
C GLY A 145 18.82 2.89 -15.68
N HIS A 146 18.29 3.93 -16.33
CA HIS A 146 18.99 5.24 -16.36
C HIS A 146 18.06 6.46 -16.48
N ALA A 147 18.32 7.45 -15.62
CA ALA A 147 17.91 8.86 -15.63
C ALA A 147 16.72 9.29 -14.75
N SER A 148 17.05 10.21 -13.83
CA SER A 148 16.19 10.98 -12.93
C SER A 148 15.43 12.09 -13.65
N TYR A 149 14.18 12.30 -13.25
CA TYR A 149 13.34 13.42 -13.65
C TYR A 149 13.27 14.48 -12.55
N PRO A 150 12.89 15.73 -12.85
CA PRO A 150 12.80 16.76 -11.83
C PRO A 150 11.69 16.48 -10.80
N PHE A 151 10.60 15.78 -11.15
CA PHE A 151 9.48 15.61 -10.22
C PHE A 151 8.89 14.21 -9.99
N VAL A 152 9.21 13.18 -10.78
CA VAL A 152 8.76 11.79 -10.52
C VAL A 152 9.96 10.86 -10.43
N HIS A 153 10.09 10.16 -9.32
CA HIS A 153 11.09 9.10 -9.13
C HIS A 153 10.39 7.75 -9.03
N LEU A 154 10.59 6.88 -10.02
CA LEU A 154 10.10 5.51 -9.95
C LEU A 154 10.87 4.73 -8.88
N LYS A 155 10.16 3.89 -8.13
CA LYS A 155 10.80 2.93 -7.24
C LYS A 155 11.19 1.70 -8.04
N THR A 156 12.42 1.68 -8.52
CA THR A 156 12.95 0.65 -9.44
C THR A 156 13.04 -0.77 -8.84
N TRP A 157 12.85 -0.92 -7.54
CA TRP A 157 12.92 -2.20 -6.83
C TRP A 157 11.55 -2.83 -6.53
N GLU A 158 10.45 -2.09 -6.74
CA GLU A 158 9.10 -2.61 -6.59
C GLU A 158 8.57 -3.05 -7.96
N ALA A 159 8.07 -4.29 -8.07
CA ALA A 159 7.55 -4.81 -9.33
C ALA A 159 6.25 -4.07 -9.74
N PRO A 160 6.05 -3.75 -11.04
CA PRO A 160 4.81 -3.16 -11.52
C PRO A 160 3.60 -4.04 -11.21
N TYR A 161 2.43 -3.43 -11.12
CA TYR A 161 1.16 -4.15 -11.26
C TYR A 161 0.63 -3.97 -12.68
N THR A 162 0.29 -5.05 -13.37
CA THR A 162 -0.20 -4.99 -14.76
C THR A 162 -1.67 -5.33 -14.84
N LEU A 163 -2.43 -4.57 -15.62
CA LEU A 163 -3.80 -4.90 -16.00
C LEU A 163 -3.84 -5.09 -17.52
N ALA A 164 -4.27 -6.26 -17.98
CA ALA A 164 -4.34 -6.58 -19.40
C ALA A 164 -5.79 -6.89 -19.81
N LEU A 165 -6.21 -6.40 -20.97
CA LEU A 165 -7.44 -6.81 -21.65
C LEU A 165 -7.07 -7.42 -23.00
N VAL A 166 -7.62 -8.59 -23.26
CA VAL A 166 -7.49 -9.33 -24.52
C VAL A 166 -8.88 -9.72 -24.97
N THR A 167 -9.28 -9.32 -26.18
CA THR A 167 -10.58 -9.70 -26.74
C THR A 167 -10.42 -10.20 -28.17
N PRO A 168 -11.01 -11.34 -28.54
CA PRO A 168 -11.00 -11.78 -29.92
C PRO A 168 -11.75 -10.76 -30.81
N GLN A 169 -11.18 -10.44 -31.98
CA GLN A 169 -11.78 -9.55 -32.97
C GLN A 169 -12.45 -10.34 -34.09
N HIS A 170 -11.69 -11.24 -34.74
CA HIS A 170 -12.15 -11.94 -35.95
C HIS A 170 -12.29 -13.46 -35.78
N ALA A 171 -11.49 -14.06 -34.90
CA ALA A 171 -11.47 -15.50 -34.65
C ALA A 171 -11.47 -15.78 -33.14
N PRO A 172 -11.86 -17.00 -32.70
CA PRO A 172 -11.71 -17.41 -31.31
C PRO A 172 -10.27 -17.25 -30.81
N LEU A 173 -10.11 -17.11 -29.50
CA LEU A 173 -8.79 -16.97 -28.89
C LEU A 173 -7.92 -18.20 -29.19
N PRO A 174 -6.68 -17.99 -29.67
CA PRO A 174 -5.74 -19.09 -29.85
C PRO A 174 -5.27 -19.62 -28.50
N HIS A 175 -4.86 -20.88 -28.46
CA HIS A 175 -4.14 -21.42 -27.30
C HIS A 175 -2.80 -20.68 -27.11
N VAL A 176 -2.49 -20.32 -25.86
CA VAL A 176 -1.21 -19.74 -25.48
C VAL A 176 -0.14 -20.82 -25.39
N TYR A 177 -0.52 -21.99 -24.87
CA TYR A 177 0.37 -23.14 -24.73
C TYR A 177 0.26 -24.07 -25.94
N PRO A 178 1.37 -24.61 -26.45
CA PRO A 178 1.33 -25.63 -27.48
C PRO A 178 0.65 -26.90 -26.94
N SER A 179 -0.01 -27.65 -27.80
CA SER A 179 -0.71 -28.90 -27.42
C SER A 179 0.20 -29.92 -26.73
N GLU A 180 1.47 -29.96 -27.12
CA GLU A 180 2.51 -30.81 -26.54
C GLU A 180 2.85 -30.48 -25.08
N ALA A 181 2.51 -29.29 -24.60
CA ALA A 181 2.73 -28.90 -23.20
C ALA A 181 1.83 -29.64 -22.20
N GLY A 182 0.82 -30.37 -22.68
CA GLY A 182 -0.06 -31.19 -21.82
C GLY A 182 -0.92 -30.37 -20.85
N VAL A 183 -1.16 -29.09 -21.14
CA VAL A 183 -2.03 -28.21 -20.34
C VAL A 183 -3.45 -28.26 -20.91
N PRO A 184 -4.41 -28.99 -20.29
CA PRO A 184 -5.73 -29.24 -20.86
C PRO A 184 -6.72 -28.07 -20.68
N TRP A 185 -6.21 -26.86 -20.47
CA TRP A 185 -7.03 -25.69 -20.13
C TRP A 185 -7.62 -25.05 -21.37
N ASP A 186 -8.81 -24.46 -21.23
CA ASP A 186 -9.42 -23.69 -22.31
C ASP A 186 -8.56 -22.46 -22.67
N PRO A 187 -8.56 -21.99 -23.94
CA PRO A 187 -7.73 -20.86 -24.36
C PRO A 187 -7.90 -19.60 -23.50
N ALA A 188 -9.13 -19.30 -23.06
CA ALA A 188 -9.39 -18.10 -22.28
C ALA A 188 -8.75 -18.18 -20.90
N ASP A 189 -8.81 -19.34 -20.24
CA ASP A 189 -8.14 -19.59 -18.97
C ASP A 189 -6.61 -19.57 -19.10
N GLN A 190 -6.07 -20.06 -20.22
CA GLN A 190 -4.65 -19.92 -20.52
C GLN A 190 -4.25 -18.44 -20.62
N TRP A 191 -5.01 -17.62 -21.36
CA TRP A 191 -4.77 -16.18 -21.48
C TRP A 191 -4.92 -15.46 -20.14
N LEU A 192 -5.98 -15.75 -19.38
CA LEU A 192 -6.23 -15.16 -18.06
C LEU A 192 -5.06 -15.42 -17.11
N PHE A 193 -4.65 -16.68 -16.98
CA PHE A 193 -3.54 -17.05 -16.11
C PHE A 193 -2.25 -16.39 -16.54
N THR A 194 -1.88 -16.54 -17.81
CA THR A 194 -0.60 -16.10 -18.36
C THR A 194 -0.41 -14.59 -18.23
N LEU A 195 -1.47 -13.81 -18.48
CA LEU A 195 -1.43 -12.34 -18.36
C LEU A 195 -1.45 -11.87 -16.90
N ALA A 196 -2.30 -12.45 -16.04
CA ALA A 196 -2.40 -12.02 -14.64
C ALA A 196 -1.16 -12.41 -13.82
N SER A 197 -0.59 -13.60 -14.09
CA SER A 197 0.64 -14.07 -13.45
C SER A 197 1.90 -13.53 -14.12
N ARG A 198 1.77 -13.05 -15.36
CA ARG A 198 2.87 -12.54 -16.20
C ARG A 198 3.91 -13.62 -16.46
N THR A 199 3.47 -14.86 -16.66
CA THR A 199 4.33 -16.02 -16.91
C THR A 199 3.99 -16.67 -18.23
N ALA A 200 5.00 -17.09 -18.97
CA ALA A 200 4.88 -17.99 -20.11
C ALA A 200 5.36 -19.40 -19.75
N LEU A 201 5.21 -20.34 -20.70
CA LEU A 201 5.68 -21.72 -20.57
C LEU A 201 7.16 -21.83 -20.19
N VAL A 202 7.98 -20.89 -20.68
CA VAL A 202 9.44 -20.85 -20.43
C VAL A 202 9.81 -20.42 -19.02
N ASP A 203 8.86 -19.82 -18.28
CA ASP A 203 9.08 -19.36 -16.90
C ASP A 203 8.75 -20.51 -15.94
N TYR A 204 7.48 -20.93 -15.94
CA TYR A 204 6.97 -22.06 -15.18
C TYR A 204 5.62 -22.49 -15.76
N PRO A 205 5.49 -23.67 -16.38
CA PRO A 205 4.20 -24.14 -16.86
C PRO A 205 3.24 -24.33 -15.69
N PRO A 206 1.96 -23.93 -15.80
CA PRO A 206 0.99 -24.28 -14.78
C PRO A 206 0.88 -25.81 -14.69
N HIS A 207 0.83 -26.34 -13.47
CA HIS A 207 0.63 -27.77 -13.28
C HIS A 207 -0.77 -28.15 -13.81
N PRO A 208 -0.92 -29.22 -14.62
CA PRO A 208 -2.19 -29.56 -15.26
C PRO A 208 -3.36 -29.69 -14.27
N GLU A 209 -3.10 -30.27 -13.10
CA GLU A 209 -4.10 -30.50 -12.04
C GLU A 209 -4.42 -29.24 -11.22
N SER A 210 -3.64 -28.16 -11.33
CA SER A 210 -3.86 -26.92 -10.57
C SER A 210 -4.93 -26.02 -11.17
N HIS A 211 -5.59 -26.43 -12.26
CA HIS A 211 -6.60 -25.62 -12.96
C HIS A 211 -7.68 -25.09 -12.01
N GLN A 212 -8.32 -25.98 -11.27
CA GLN A 212 -9.42 -25.62 -10.37
C GLN A 212 -8.95 -24.64 -9.28
N GLN A 213 -7.76 -24.84 -8.73
CA GLN A 213 -7.21 -23.96 -7.69
C GLN A 213 -6.85 -22.58 -8.25
N LEU A 214 -6.22 -22.53 -9.44
CA LEU A 214 -5.76 -21.28 -10.04
C LEU A 214 -6.94 -20.46 -10.59
N MET A 215 -7.98 -21.12 -11.11
CA MET A 215 -9.19 -20.48 -11.63
C MET A 215 -10.29 -20.32 -10.57
N ALA A 216 -10.06 -20.73 -9.32
CA ALA A 216 -11.05 -20.57 -8.23
C ALA A 216 -11.50 -19.12 -8.03
N HIS A 217 -10.64 -18.16 -8.38
CA HIS A 217 -10.89 -16.73 -8.28
C HIS A 217 -11.16 -16.05 -9.64
N ALA A 218 -11.31 -16.83 -10.71
CA ALA A 218 -11.72 -16.28 -12.00
C ALA A 218 -13.19 -15.87 -11.91
N MET A 219 -13.52 -14.63 -12.27
CA MET A 219 -14.89 -14.12 -12.22
C MET A 219 -15.49 -14.00 -13.62
N ASN A 220 -16.70 -14.50 -13.78
CA ASN A 220 -17.53 -14.25 -14.96
C ASN A 220 -18.29 -12.95 -14.76
N HIS A 221 -17.92 -11.90 -15.49
CA HIS A 221 -18.65 -10.62 -15.45
C HIS A 221 -19.96 -10.68 -16.24
N SER A 222 -19.96 -11.49 -17.30
CA SER A 222 -21.12 -11.84 -18.13
C SER A 222 -20.80 -13.13 -18.90
N ALA A 223 -21.74 -13.60 -19.73
CA ALA A 223 -21.47 -14.69 -20.67
C ALA A 223 -20.38 -14.34 -21.72
N SER A 224 -19.93 -13.09 -21.79
CA SER A 224 -19.08 -12.57 -22.87
C SER A 224 -17.65 -12.25 -22.45
N TRP A 225 -17.33 -12.23 -21.16
CA TRP A 225 -15.95 -12.03 -20.69
C TRP A 225 -15.72 -12.47 -19.24
N ARG A 226 -14.47 -12.82 -18.97
CA ARG A 226 -13.94 -13.30 -17.70
C ARG A 226 -12.80 -12.41 -17.23
N ASN A 227 -12.52 -12.44 -15.93
CA ASN A 227 -11.28 -11.89 -15.40
C ASN A 227 -10.61 -12.82 -14.40
N LEU A 228 -9.34 -12.53 -14.13
CA LEU A 228 -8.55 -13.15 -13.09
C LEU A 228 -7.67 -12.07 -12.47
N ILE A 229 -7.68 -11.99 -11.14
CA ILE A 229 -6.90 -11.02 -10.39
C ILE A 229 -5.95 -11.82 -9.51
N LEU A 230 -4.65 -11.51 -9.61
CA LEU A 230 -3.58 -12.11 -8.81
C LEU A 230 -2.76 -10.98 -8.17
N ASN A 231 -1.82 -11.36 -7.29
CA ASN A 231 -0.91 -10.42 -6.60
C ASN A 231 -0.06 -9.55 -7.52
N GLN A 232 0.13 -10.00 -8.76
CA GLN A 232 1.09 -9.47 -9.70
C GLN A 232 0.43 -8.69 -10.85
N GLY A 233 -0.86 -8.92 -11.07
CA GLY A 233 -1.60 -8.33 -12.15
C GLY A 233 -3.03 -8.86 -12.24
N ALA A 234 -3.79 -8.23 -13.12
CA ALA A 234 -5.14 -8.59 -13.48
C ALA A 234 -5.23 -8.82 -14.98
N ALA A 235 -5.99 -9.83 -15.39
CA ALA A 235 -6.27 -10.12 -16.78
C ALA A 235 -7.78 -10.13 -17.00
N PHE A 236 -8.21 -9.53 -18.10
CA PHE A 236 -9.58 -9.54 -18.60
C PHE A 236 -9.57 -10.16 -20.00
N VAL A 237 -10.43 -11.15 -20.22
CA VAL A 237 -10.47 -11.89 -21.46
C VAL A 237 -11.89 -11.91 -22.01
N GLY A 238 -12.06 -11.36 -23.21
CA GLY A 238 -13.27 -11.45 -24.00
C GLY A 238 -13.48 -12.85 -24.56
N LEU A 239 -14.71 -13.33 -24.53
CA LEU A 239 -15.10 -14.66 -25.05
C LEU A 239 -15.85 -14.56 -26.38
N ARG A 240 -16.25 -13.35 -26.78
CA ARG A 240 -16.98 -13.08 -28.03
C ARG A 240 -16.14 -12.24 -28.97
N THR A 241 -16.22 -12.55 -30.26
CA THR A 241 -15.60 -11.79 -31.34
C THR A 241 -16.35 -10.47 -31.59
N GLY A 242 -15.61 -9.40 -31.90
CA GLY A 242 -16.17 -8.19 -32.50
C GLY A 242 -15.70 -6.88 -31.85
N ASN A 243 -15.52 -5.85 -32.68
CA ASN A 243 -14.89 -4.59 -32.28
C ASN A 243 -15.75 -3.76 -31.31
N SER A 244 -17.08 -3.76 -31.46
CA SER A 244 -17.98 -3.07 -30.52
C SER A 244 -17.88 -3.65 -29.11
N PHE A 245 -17.71 -4.96 -29.00
CA PHE A 245 -17.52 -5.62 -27.72
C PHE A 245 -16.18 -5.24 -27.08
N HIS A 246 -15.09 -5.24 -27.86
CA HIS A 246 -13.77 -4.80 -27.40
C HIS A 246 -13.83 -3.39 -26.77
N SER A 247 -14.43 -2.43 -27.47
CA SER A 247 -14.46 -1.05 -26.99
C SER A 247 -15.33 -0.85 -25.75
N VAL A 248 -16.40 -1.64 -25.56
CA VAL A 248 -17.15 -1.67 -24.29
C VAL A 248 -16.28 -2.23 -23.16
N CYS A 249 -15.59 -3.33 -23.41
CA CYS A 249 -14.66 -3.90 -22.42
C CYS A 249 -13.56 -2.92 -22.04
N GLU A 250 -12.99 -2.22 -23.03
CA GLU A 250 -12.00 -1.17 -22.83
C GLU A 250 -12.52 -0.07 -21.90
N LEU A 251 -13.75 0.42 -22.14
CA LEU A 251 -14.38 1.47 -21.34
C LEU A 251 -14.46 1.07 -19.86
N TYR A 252 -14.90 -0.15 -19.56
CA TYR A 252 -14.98 -0.64 -18.18
C TYR A 252 -13.61 -0.91 -17.57
N VAL A 253 -12.69 -1.50 -18.33
CA VAL A 253 -11.37 -1.91 -17.85
C VAL A 253 -10.48 -0.71 -17.55
N ARG A 254 -10.35 0.24 -18.48
CA ARG A 254 -9.59 1.49 -18.28
C ARG A 254 -10.36 2.50 -17.42
N GLY A 255 -11.67 2.31 -17.29
CA GLY A 255 -12.58 3.03 -16.43
C GLY A 255 -12.65 2.43 -15.03
N LEU A 256 -13.84 1.94 -14.70
CA LEU A 256 -14.24 1.53 -13.36
C LEU A 256 -13.35 0.44 -12.74
N TYR A 257 -12.87 -0.52 -13.53
CA TYR A 257 -12.10 -1.64 -12.98
C TYR A 257 -10.67 -1.25 -12.65
N LEU A 258 -10.04 -0.41 -13.46
CA LEU A 258 -8.76 0.21 -13.10
C LEU A 258 -8.89 1.01 -11.81
N ASP A 259 -9.95 1.80 -11.64
CA ASP A 259 -10.17 2.59 -10.42
C ASP A 259 -10.35 1.73 -9.19
N THR A 260 -11.06 0.62 -9.34
CA THR A 260 -11.26 -0.36 -8.29
C THR A 260 -9.94 -0.96 -7.84
N LEU A 261 -9.09 -1.37 -8.79
CA LEU A 261 -7.77 -1.94 -8.48
C LEU A 261 -6.84 -0.87 -7.91
N LEU A 262 -6.86 0.35 -8.44
CA LEU A 262 -6.09 1.47 -7.87
C LEU A 262 -6.50 1.74 -6.42
N PHE A 263 -7.80 1.69 -6.10
CA PHE A 263 -8.25 1.81 -4.73
C PHE A 263 -7.70 0.68 -3.83
N GLY A 264 -7.74 -0.57 -4.32
CA GLY A 264 -7.11 -1.71 -3.63
C GLY A 264 -5.60 -1.53 -3.41
N ILE A 265 -4.87 -1.05 -4.42
CA ILE A 265 -3.45 -0.74 -4.33
C ILE A 265 -3.19 0.34 -3.27
N LEU A 266 -3.97 1.43 -3.27
CA LEU A 266 -3.88 2.48 -2.25
C LEU A 266 -4.12 1.96 -0.83
N GLN A 267 -5.08 1.05 -0.65
CA GLN A 267 -5.33 0.39 0.62
C GLN A 267 -4.13 -0.48 1.04
N ASN A 268 -3.58 -1.28 0.11
CA ASN A 268 -2.42 -2.15 0.39
C ASN A 268 -1.19 -1.33 0.78
N ASP A 269 -0.89 -0.25 0.04
CA ASP A 269 0.20 0.68 0.35
C ASP A 269 0.09 1.31 1.74
N ARG A 270 -1.12 1.67 2.14
CA ARG A 270 -1.37 2.26 3.46
C ARG A 270 -1.20 1.22 4.56
N LEU A 271 -1.64 -0.02 4.33
CA LEU A 271 -1.46 -1.13 5.24
C LEU A 271 0.01 -1.52 5.40
N GLU A 272 0.78 -1.53 4.30
CA GLU A 272 2.22 -1.79 4.32
C GLU A 272 3.00 -0.71 5.07
N ARG A 273 2.63 0.56 4.92
CA ARG A 273 3.20 1.64 5.71
C ARG A 273 2.88 1.50 7.20
N MET A 274 1.66 1.09 7.54
CA MET A 274 1.28 0.84 8.92
C MET A 274 2.12 -0.29 9.53
N ALA A 275 2.25 -1.42 8.85
CA ALA A 275 3.09 -2.54 9.30
C ALA A 275 4.56 -2.14 9.50
N ARG A 276 5.13 -1.33 8.58
CA ARG A 276 6.48 -0.78 8.75
C ARG A 276 6.59 0.12 9.98
N LYS A 277 5.65 1.06 10.18
CA LYS A 277 5.64 1.93 11.37
C LYS A 277 5.54 1.14 12.68
N VAL A 278 4.75 0.07 12.70
CA VAL A 278 4.68 -0.84 13.87
C VAL A 278 6.04 -1.46 14.14
N SER A 279 6.70 -2.01 13.11
CA SER A 279 8.04 -2.58 13.23
C SER A 279 9.09 -1.56 13.70
N ASP A 280 9.09 -0.36 13.14
CA ASP A 280 10.01 0.72 13.52
C ASP A 280 9.78 1.20 14.96
N SER A 281 8.52 1.21 15.42
CA SER A 281 8.16 1.67 16.77
C SER A 281 8.77 0.80 17.87
N LEU A 282 8.96 -0.50 17.63
CA LEU A 282 9.59 -1.43 18.58
C LEU A 282 11.03 -1.04 18.93
N SER A 283 11.71 -0.32 18.03
CA SER A 283 13.09 0.15 18.24
C SER A 283 13.17 1.58 18.76
N SER A 284 12.03 2.27 18.93
CA SER A 284 11.99 3.68 19.32
C SER A 284 12.18 3.88 20.82
N ARG A 285 12.95 4.92 21.19
CA ARG A 285 13.08 5.36 22.59
C ARG A 285 11.79 6.00 23.14
N ASN A 286 10.87 6.42 22.26
CA ASN A 286 9.62 7.08 22.64
C ASN A 286 8.42 6.29 22.12
N LEU A 287 8.24 5.08 22.64
CA LEU A 287 7.22 4.14 22.21
C LEU A 287 5.80 4.69 22.42
N ALA A 288 5.53 5.39 23.52
CA ALA A 288 4.21 5.94 23.83
C ALA A 288 3.73 6.96 22.77
N VAL A 289 4.61 7.87 22.34
CA VAL A 289 4.27 8.85 21.28
C VAL A 289 4.03 8.16 19.94
N GLN A 290 4.88 7.19 19.58
CA GLN A 290 4.73 6.42 18.35
C GLN A 290 3.44 5.59 18.33
N LEU A 291 3.07 5.01 19.49
CA LEU A 291 1.82 4.27 19.65
C LEU A 291 0.60 5.16 19.42
N GLY A 292 0.56 6.36 20.01
CA GLY A 292 -0.55 7.30 19.78
C GLY A 292 -0.70 7.68 18.30
N ALA A 293 0.42 7.85 17.59
CA ALA A 293 0.40 8.09 16.14
C ALA A 293 -0.11 6.86 15.35
N LEU A 294 0.29 5.65 15.73
CA LEU A 294 -0.20 4.40 15.13
C LEU A 294 -1.70 4.19 15.36
N GLU A 295 -2.21 4.45 16.56
CA GLU A 295 -3.64 4.35 16.88
C GLU A 295 -4.46 5.37 16.06
N SER A 296 -3.96 6.60 15.94
CA SER A 296 -4.58 7.62 15.08
C SER A 296 -4.58 7.19 13.60
N ASP A 297 -3.46 6.69 13.10
CA ASP A 297 -3.33 6.18 11.73
C ASP A 297 -4.28 5.01 11.47
N LEU A 298 -4.45 4.10 12.43
CA LEU A 298 -5.37 2.97 12.38
C LEU A 298 -6.83 3.44 12.35
N ALA A 299 -7.20 4.41 13.19
CA ALA A 299 -8.55 4.98 13.22
C ALA A 299 -8.88 5.64 11.87
N VAL A 300 -7.95 6.42 11.30
CA VAL A 300 -8.09 7.04 9.98
C VAL A 300 -8.21 5.98 8.88
N PHE A 301 -7.37 4.95 8.92
CA PHE A 301 -7.44 3.85 7.96
C PHE A 301 -8.80 3.16 8.00
N ARG A 302 -9.29 2.78 9.19
CA ARG A 302 -10.59 2.12 9.36
C ARG A 302 -11.76 2.99 8.91
N GLY A 303 -11.73 4.28 9.24
CA GLY A 303 -12.81 5.22 8.91
C GLY A 303 -12.89 5.51 7.41
N THR A 304 -11.74 5.74 6.78
CA THR A 304 -11.65 6.32 5.43
C THR A 304 -11.26 5.32 4.35
N HIS A 305 -10.26 4.47 4.63
CA HIS A 305 -9.63 3.61 3.63
C HIS A 305 -10.19 2.19 3.60
N TRP A 306 -10.43 1.58 4.77
CA TRP A 306 -10.89 0.20 4.86
C TRP A 306 -12.37 0.09 4.47
N LYS A 307 -12.62 -0.28 3.22
CA LYS A 307 -13.95 -0.50 2.63
C LYS A 307 -13.96 -1.81 1.86
N GLN A 308 -15.04 -2.57 2.03
CA GLN A 308 -15.33 -3.79 1.27
C GLN A 308 -16.35 -3.56 0.16
N GLU A 309 -17.21 -2.55 0.35
CA GLU A 309 -18.17 -2.07 -0.64
C GLU A 309 -17.78 -0.65 -1.02
N ILE A 310 -17.56 -0.43 -2.31
CA ILE A 310 -17.09 0.84 -2.86
C ILE A 310 -18.03 1.42 -3.91
N SER A 311 -18.97 0.61 -4.41
CA SER A 311 -19.97 0.97 -5.40
C SER A 311 -21.28 0.22 -5.12
N SER A 312 -22.39 0.69 -5.71
CA SER A 312 -23.62 -0.10 -5.81
C SER A 312 -23.52 -1.25 -6.82
N ASP A 313 -22.52 -1.22 -7.71
CA ASP A 313 -22.24 -2.32 -8.64
C ASP A 313 -21.49 -3.45 -7.95
N SER A 314 -22.11 -4.64 -7.92
CA SER A 314 -21.55 -5.83 -7.29
C SER A 314 -20.24 -6.27 -7.93
N ARG A 315 -20.06 -6.08 -9.24
CA ARG A 315 -18.83 -6.50 -9.96
C ARG A 315 -17.60 -5.75 -9.49
N THR A 316 -17.74 -4.43 -9.35
CA THR A 316 -16.71 -3.55 -8.79
C THR A 316 -16.33 -4.00 -7.37
N ASN A 317 -17.32 -4.32 -6.52
CA ASN A 317 -17.04 -4.82 -5.17
C ASN A 317 -16.34 -6.19 -5.19
N SER A 318 -16.74 -7.12 -6.06
CA SER A 318 -16.10 -8.43 -6.19
C SER A 318 -14.65 -8.35 -6.70
N ILE A 319 -14.35 -7.41 -7.61
CA ILE A 319 -12.98 -7.12 -8.04
C ILE A 319 -12.13 -6.69 -6.85
N LEU A 320 -12.60 -5.73 -6.05
CA LEU A 320 -11.88 -5.27 -4.87
C LEU A 320 -11.68 -6.40 -3.85
N GLN A 321 -12.72 -7.18 -3.56
CA GLN A 321 -12.62 -8.29 -2.60
C GLN A 321 -11.62 -9.35 -3.06
N THR A 322 -11.61 -9.68 -4.36
CA THR A 322 -10.63 -10.62 -4.92
C THR A 322 -9.22 -10.06 -4.78
N PHE A 323 -9.00 -8.78 -5.10
CA PHE A 323 -7.72 -8.12 -4.87
C PHE A 323 -7.29 -8.19 -3.39
N GLN A 324 -8.20 -7.84 -2.46
CA GLN A 324 -7.93 -7.89 -1.02
C GLN A 324 -7.56 -9.30 -0.52
N GLN A 325 -8.22 -10.33 -1.05
CA GLN A 325 -7.94 -11.73 -0.73
C GLN A 325 -6.56 -12.15 -1.25
N GLN A 326 -6.23 -11.84 -2.50
CA GLN A 326 -4.93 -12.17 -3.09
C GLN A 326 -3.79 -11.55 -2.28
N HIS A 327 -3.92 -10.26 -1.93
CA HIS A 327 -2.94 -9.54 -1.11
C HIS A 327 -3.03 -9.85 0.40
N ARG A 328 -3.90 -10.78 0.82
CA ARG A 328 -4.14 -11.18 2.23
C ARG A 328 -4.38 -9.99 3.15
N MET A 329 -5.03 -8.95 2.63
CA MET A 329 -5.13 -7.65 3.31
C MET A 329 -5.90 -7.75 4.63
N THR A 330 -6.95 -8.56 4.70
CA THR A 330 -7.70 -8.77 5.95
C THR A 330 -6.80 -9.36 7.05
N THR A 331 -6.07 -10.43 6.73
CA THR A 331 -5.13 -11.05 7.68
C THR A 331 -4.03 -10.08 8.11
N ARG A 332 -3.44 -9.33 7.17
CA ARG A 332 -2.41 -8.33 7.50
C ARG A 332 -2.96 -7.19 8.36
N TYR A 333 -4.21 -6.78 8.14
CA TYR A 333 -4.90 -5.79 8.95
C TYR A 333 -5.13 -6.29 10.38
N GLU A 334 -5.64 -7.52 10.54
CA GLU A 334 -5.84 -8.15 11.85
C GLU A 334 -4.54 -8.32 12.64
N GLN A 335 -3.45 -8.69 11.94
CA GLN A 335 -2.11 -8.74 12.51
C GLN A 335 -1.65 -7.36 13.01
N ALA A 336 -1.79 -6.31 12.19
CA ALA A 336 -1.41 -4.95 12.58
C ALA A 336 -2.22 -4.45 13.80
N VAL A 337 -3.53 -4.72 13.85
CA VAL A 337 -4.38 -4.38 15.01
C VAL A 337 -3.93 -5.11 16.27
N THR A 338 -3.63 -6.41 16.15
CA THR A 338 -3.12 -7.22 17.27
C THR A 338 -1.79 -6.68 17.78
N GLU A 339 -0.83 -6.41 16.89
CA GLU A 339 0.48 -5.87 17.27
C GLU A 339 0.38 -4.50 17.96
N ILE A 340 -0.48 -3.59 17.46
CA ILE A 340 -0.73 -2.29 18.10
C ILE A 340 -1.32 -2.47 19.51
N SER A 341 -2.27 -3.40 19.68
CA SER A 341 -2.85 -3.71 21.00
C SER A 341 -1.82 -4.27 21.98
N GLU A 342 -0.93 -5.14 21.51
CA GLU A 342 0.18 -5.68 22.30
C GLU A 342 1.17 -4.59 22.72
N LEU A 343 1.52 -3.67 21.81
CA LEU A 343 2.34 -2.50 22.11
C LEU A 343 1.69 -1.61 23.18
N ASN A 344 0.38 -1.38 23.11
CA ASN A 344 -0.36 -0.62 24.12
C ASN A 344 -0.25 -1.29 25.50
N ARG A 345 -0.45 -2.61 25.58
CA ARG A 345 -0.26 -3.35 26.83
C ARG A 345 1.16 -3.24 27.38
N LEU A 346 2.17 -3.25 26.52
CA LEU A 346 3.57 -3.07 26.92
C LEU A 346 3.83 -1.67 27.51
N VAL A 347 3.33 -0.61 26.86
CA VAL A 347 3.45 0.77 27.35
C VAL A 347 2.76 0.92 28.70
N GLN A 348 1.52 0.46 28.84
CA GLN A 348 0.78 0.50 30.12
C GLN A 348 1.50 -0.24 31.25
N THR A 349 2.11 -1.40 30.94
CA THR A 349 2.89 -2.16 31.92
C THR A 349 4.15 -1.42 32.34
N GLN A 350 4.83 -0.74 31.40
CA GLN A 350 6.01 0.08 31.71
C GLN A 350 5.64 1.28 32.57
N GLU A 351 4.59 2.03 32.21
CA GLU A 351 4.10 3.16 33.00
C GLU A 351 3.68 2.74 34.41
N SER A 352 2.93 1.64 34.53
CA SER A 352 2.52 1.10 35.84
C SER A 352 3.72 0.73 36.71
N ARG A 353 4.78 0.16 36.12
CA ARG A 353 6.04 -0.12 36.83
C ARG A 353 6.77 1.15 37.24
N GLN A 354 6.76 2.19 36.41
CA GLN A 354 7.38 3.48 36.72
C GLN A 354 6.66 4.19 37.87
N ILE A 355 5.32 4.22 37.84
CA ILE A 355 4.49 4.77 38.92
C ILE A 355 4.71 3.97 40.21
N GLY A 356 4.70 2.64 40.13
CA GLY A 356 4.97 1.79 41.29
C GLY A 356 6.37 1.99 41.87
N ALA A 357 7.39 2.18 41.02
CA ALA A 357 8.75 2.49 41.46
C ALA A 357 8.84 3.88 42.12
N ALA A 358 8.23 4.90 41.51
CA ALA A 358 8.20 6.26 42.06
C ALA A 358 7.47 6.32 43.41
N LEU A 359 6.32 5.65 43.51
CA LEU A 359 5.58 5.53 44.76
C LEU A 359 6.39 4.76 45.82
N GLY A 360 7.09 3.69 45.43
CA GLY A 360 7.99 2.95 46.32
C GLY A 360 9.12 3.82 46.86
N ILE A 361 9.70 4.68 46.03
CA ILE A 361 10.74 5.64 46.47
C ILE A 361 10.15 6.71 47.39
N LEU A 362 9.00 7.29 47.02
CA LEU A 362 8.29 8.23 47.87
C LEU A 362 7.97 7.60 49.23
N THR A 363 7.66 6.30 49.27
CA THR A 363 7.43 5.56 50.51
C THR A 363 8.74 5.38 51.30
N ILE A 364 9.83 4.92 50.67
CA ILE A 364 11.14 4.69 51.32
C ILE A 364 11.75 5.98 51.88
N LEU A 365 11.53 7.12 51.22
CA LEU A 365 12.05 8.42 51.64
C LEU A 365 11.05 9.16 52.54
N GLY A 366 9.79 9.22 52.15
CA GLY A 366 8.76 10.04 52.77
C GLY A 366 8.28 9.53 54.13
N LEU A 367 8.14 8.21 54.33
CA LEU A 367 7.68 7.68 55.61
C LEU A 367 8.70 7.94 56.74
N PRO A 368 9.99 7.58 56.59
CA PRO A 368 10.97 7.87 57.62
C PRO A 368 11.08 9.37 57.93
N LEU A 369 10.99 10.22 56.90
CA LEU A 369 11.10 11.67 57.04
C LEU A 369 9.87 12.25 57.76
N GLY A 370 8.66 11.87 57.35
CA GLY A 370 7.43 12.26 58.00
C GLY A 370 7.38 11.82 59.46
N THR A 371 7.73 10.56 59.75
CA THR A 371 7.78 10.06 61.13
C THR A 371 8.80 10.81 62.00
N ALA A 372 9.98 11.12 61.47
CA ALA A 372 11.00 11.87 62.21
C ALA A 372 10.53 13.30 62.54
N PHE A 373 9.86 13.98 61.61
CA PHE A 373 9.28 15.30 61.86
C PHE A 373 8.15 15.26 62.88
N SER A 374 7.23 14.29 62.77
CA SER A 374 6.15 14.13 63.76
C SER A 374 6.69 13.85 65.17
N ILE A 375 7.76 13.06 65.30
CA ILE A 375 8.39 12.80 66.60
C ILE A 375 9.04 14.07 67.17
N LEU A 376 9.72 14.86 66.34
CA LEU A 376 10.32 16.13 66.79
C LEU A 376 9.28 17.14 67.26
N ASP A 377 8.16 17.23 66.55
CA ASP A 377 7.05 18.13 66.86
C ASP A 377 6.36 17.74 68.18
N VAL A 378 6.04 16.46 68.37
CA VAL A 378 5.45 15.93 69.61
C VAL A 378 6.35 16.12 70.83
N LEU A 379 7.67 16.06 70.64
CA LEU A 379 8.65 16.25 71.72
C LEU A 379 9.01 17.73 71.95
N GLU A 380 8.43 18.67 71.20
CA GLU A 380 8.74 20.10 71.22
C GLU A 380 10.25 20.41 71.11
N LEU A 381 11.00 19.55 70.41
CA LEU A 381 12.46 19.66 70.28
C LEU A 381 12.86 20.59 69.14
N HIS A 382 12.74 21.89 69.37
CA HIS A 382 12.97 22.96 68.39
C HIS A 382 14.45 23.31 68.15
N SER A 383 15.40 22.52 68.65
CA SER A 383 16.83 22.83 68.51
C SER A 383 17.38 22.45 67.13
N LEU A 384 18.29 23.26 66.58
CA LEU A 384 18.97 22.95 65.31
C LEU A 384 19.69 21.59 65.36
N ARG A 385 20.20 21.19 66.53
CA ARG A 385 20.88 19.90 66.74
C ARG A 385 19.92 18.71 66.67
N SER A 386 18.72 18.82 67.25
CA SER A 386 17.70 17.76 67.19
C SER A 386 17.19 17.57 65.77
N LEU A 387 17.02 18.66 65.02
CA LEU A 387 16.70 18.62 63.60
C LEU A 387 17.78 17.87 62.79
N MET A 388 19.06 18.22 62.99
CA MET A 388 20.18 17.56 62.30
C MET A 388 20.29 16.08 62.64
N PHE A 389 20.10 15.70 63.91
CA PHE A 389 20.10 14.30 64.34
C PHE A 389 18.95 13.50 63.73
N ALA A 390 17.74 14.07 63.69
CA ALA A 390 16.60 13.45 63.05
C ALA A 390 16.87 13.24 61.56
N LEU A 391 17.31 14.27 60.83
CA LEU A 391 17.67 14.18 59.41
C LEU A 391 18.76 13.12 59.14
N ALA A 392 19.82 13.08 59.95
CA ALA A 392 20.88 12.08 59.83
C ALA A 392 20.34 10.66 60.09
N SER A 393 19.49 10.49 61.09
CA SER A 393 18.87 9.20 61.43
C SER A 393 17.93 8.73 60.32
N THR A 394 17.13 9.64 59.76
CA THR A 394 16.26 9.37 58.62
C THR A 394 17.07 9.00 57.38
N ALA A 395 18.13 9.74 57.07
CA ALA A 395 19.01 9.45 55.94
C ALA A 395 19.68 8.07 56.08
N LEU A 396 20.10 7.71 57.30
CA LEU A 396 20.65 6.39 57.61
C LEU A 396 19.59 5.30 57.42
N LEU A 397 18.37 5.51 57.93
CA LEU A 397 17.28 4.54 57.85
C LEU A 397 16.82 4.32 56.41
N SER A 398 16.65 5.40 55.64
CA SER A 398 16.36 5.34 54.21
C SER A 398 17.50 4.67 53.43
N GLY A 399 18.77 4.95 53.78
CA GLY A 399 19.93 4.26 53.21
C GLY A 399 19.95 2.76 53.49
N LEU A 400 19.62 2.35 54.72
CA LEU A 400 19.45 0.94 55.12
C LEU A 400 18.30 0.27 54.36
N MET A 401 17.17 0.96 54.19
CA MET A 401 16.05 0.46 53.39
C MET A 401 16.41 0.28 51.92
N LEU A 402 17.22 1.17 51.34
CA LEU A 402 17.72 1.04 49.97
C LEU A 402 18.66 -0.16 49.77
N LEU A 403 19.29 -0.68 50.83
CA LEU A 403 20.13 -1.88 50.79
C LEU A 403 19.33 -3.18 50.77
N THR A 404 18.04 -3.15 51.14
CA THR A 404 17.15 -4.32 51.11
C THR A 404 16.87 -4.79 49.67
N PRO A 405 16.40 -6.03 49.46
CA PRO A 405 16.04 -6.52 48.13
C PRO A 405 15.03 -5.62 47.40
N TYR A 406 14.06 -5.07 48.14
CA TYR A 406 13.05 -4.15 47.64
C TYR A 406 13.62 -2.77 47.29
N GLY A 407 14.52 -2.24 48.14
CA GLY A 407 15.22 -0.98 47.85
C GLY A 407 16.11 -1.08 46.61
N ARG A 408 16.79 -2.21 46.42
CA ARG A 408 17.66 -2.48 45.26
C ARG A 408 16.88 -2.62 43.96
N THR A 409 15.69 -3.24 43.98
CA THR A 409 14.83 -3.30 42.78
C THR A 409 14.28 -1.93 42.40
N ALA A 410 13.88 -1.11 43.38
CA ALA A 410 13.44 0.27 43.16
C ALA A 410 14.58 1.18 42.62
N LEU A 411 15.81 1.02 43.13
CA LEU A 411 16.99 1.72 42.60
C LEU A 411 17.34 1.29 41.18
N ARG A 412 17.23 -0.01 40.87
CA ARG A 412 17.49 -0.53 39.51
C ARG A 412 16.45 -0.04 38.51
N SER A 413 15.17 0.01 38.88
CA SER A 413 14.12 0.58 38.02
C SER A 413 14.34 2.09 37.81
N LEU A 414 14.76 2.84 38.83
CA LEU A 414 15.07 4.27 38.66
C LEU A 414 16.32 4.52 37.81
N ARG A 415 17.35 3.68 37.92
CA ARG A 415 18.55 3.75 37.09
C ARG A 415 18.27 3.41 35.62
N ALA A 416 17.22 2.62 35.35
CA ALA A 416 16.72 2.38 34.01
C ALA A 416 15.85 3.54 33.48
N ILE A 417 15.26 4.35 34.36
CA ILE A 417 14.41 5.52 34.03
C ILE A 417 15.24 6.79 33.79
N LEU A 418 16.44 6.92 34.38
CA LEU A 418 17.37 8.00 34.09
C LEU A 418 18.23 7.61 32.87
N PRO A 419 17.85 7.97 31.62
CA PRO A 419 18.74 7.77 30.50
C PRO A 419 20.00 8.59 30.76
N ASN A 420 21.13 7.98 30.44
CA ASN A 420 22.43 8.61 30.43
C ASN A 420 22.37 9.86 29.53
N ASN A 421 22.15 11.04 30.12
CA ASN A 421 22.35 12.37 29.48
C ASN A 421 23.86 12.65 29.26
N GLY A 422 24.62 11.60 28.97
CA GLY A 422 26.02 11.69 28.63
C GLY A 422 26.15 12.09 27.17
N HIS A 423 26.38 13.39 26.96
CA HIS A 423 27.17 13.89 25.84
C HIS A 423 28.23 12.87 25.41
N ARG A 424 28.26 12.56 24.11
CA ARG A 424 29.52 12.35 23.41
C ARG A 424 29.53 13.25 22.17
N PRO A 425 30.66 13.93 21.92
CA PRO A 425 30.81 14.90 20.83
C PRO A 425 30.65 14.28 19.45
#